data_AF-A0A166MN56-F1
#
_entry.id   AF-A0A166MN56-F1
#
_cell.length_a   1.000
_cell.length_b   1.000
_cell.length_c   1.000
_cell.angle_alpha   90.00
_cell.angle_beta   90.00
_cell.angle_gamma   90.00
#
_symmetry.space_group_name_H-M   'P 1'
#
loop_
_entity.id
_entity.type
_entity.pdbx_description
1 polymer ?
#
loop_
_entity_poly.entity_id
_entity_poly.type
_entity_poly.pdbx_seq_one_letter_code
_entity_poly.pdbx_strand_id
1 'polypeptide(L)'
;MSNQFLTLNSAADLTSTPKVDYSSVSSVTLRPTPFLTWRDLQTIFSRCPNIRDLTIPSPGFQVLDLPSSMPFAPTRPLHRLSLVYDVGNPLHDTSVATLWALPGVTRREIANVDIKLDWSQSKQGTVEKVLGDLLRFVLSSFTAGIRAAHVAILDRDGRCTLDVRTRATTQTDREDEEVYDFRRTLRLFSPLHTDDTTKARILEIVRTYISYALRAPRTEPHSPKPLSSVSHLRIPLSLVPSLSAHFNPHRPYLTTLEHLELDWDVCPFHTEAQSSIVFPAWTSVLKSITIHAPHNRNVRLPAEGFLALLNLGVGKAEGTLKLKLKGARIATEGDLKRLKTVFGQIHAC
;
A
#
# COMPACT_ATOMS: atom_id res chain seq x y z
N MET A 1 -20.63 -26.66 0.63
CA MET A 1 -19.58 -27.04 1.61
C MET A 1 -19.54 -25.95 2.67
N SER A 2 -19.72 -26.30 3.95
CA SER A 2 -19.70 -25.32 5.04
C SER A 2 -18.26 -24.91 5.36
N ASN A 3 -17.94 -23.63 5.18
CA ASN A 3 -16.65 -23.09 5.65
C ASN A 3 -16.62 -23.15 7.18
N GLN A 4 -15.65 -23.87 7.74
CA GLN A 4 -15.45 -23.91 9.19
C GLN A 4 -14.39 -22.88 9.61
N PHE A 5 -14.72 -22.15 10.67
CA PHE A 5 -13.84 -21.18 11.32
C PHE A 5 -13.26 -21.84 12.58
N LEU A 6 -11.93 -21.82 12.70
CA LEU A 6 -11.25 -22.46 13.81
C LEU A 6 -10.49 -21.42 14.63
N THR A 7 -10.70 -21.42 15.95
CA THR A 7 -9.91 -20.63 16.90
C THR A 7 -9.00 -21.56 17.67
N LEU A 8 -7.68 -21.35 17.57
CA LEU A 8 -6.66 -22.24 18.16
C LEU A 8 -5.96 -21.56 19.34
N ASN A 9 -5.77 -22.29 20.45
CA ASN A 9 -4.90 -21.84 21.54
C ASN A 9 -3.42 -22.05 21.18
N SER A 10 -3.13 -23.12 20.45
CA SER A 10 -1.78 -23.44 19.97
C SER A 10 -1.85 -24.41 18.78
N ALA A 11 -0.75 -24.61 18.07
CA ALA A 11 -0.65 -25.66 17.06
C ALA A 11 -0.81 -27.07 17.67
N ALA A 12 -0.54 -27.25 18.98
CA ALA A 12 -0.75 -28.53 19.67
C ALA A 12 -2.23 -28.94 19.73
N ASP A 13 -3.16 -27.99 19.63
CA ASP A 13 -4.59 -28.30 19.55
C ASP A 13 -4.89 -29.15 18.30
N LEU A 14 -4.14 -28.97 17.21
CA LEU A 14 -4.30 -29.71 15.95
C LEU A 14 -3.68 -31.10 15.97
N THR A 15 -2.75 -31.37 16.90
CA THR A 15 -2.04 -32.65 17.03
C THR A 15 -2.59 -33.51 18.17
N SER A 16 -3.25 -32.91 19.16
CA SER A 16 -3.87 -33.62 20.29
C SER A 16 -5.03 -34.53 19.91
N THR A 17 -5.67 -34.31 18.75
CA THR A 17 -6.79 -35.11 18.25
C THR A 17 -6.54 -35.59 16.82
N PRO A 18 -5.69 -36.62 16.62
CA PRO A 18 -5.26 -37.05 15.28
C PRO A 18 -6.40 -37.54 14.37
N LYS A 19 -7.57 -37.87 14.93
CA LYS A 19 -8.76 -38.36 14.20
C LYS A 19 -9.64 -37.25 13.61
N VAL A 20 -9.38 -35.97 13.93
CA VAL A 20 -10.19 -34.86 13.40
C VAL A 20 -9.65 -34.47 12.03
N ASP A 21 -10.52 -34.49 11.02
CA ASP A 21 -10.23 -33.95 9.70
C ASP A 21 -10.46 -32.43 9.69
N TYR A 22 -9.42 -31.67 9.38
CA TYR A 22 -9.46 -30.21 9.26
C TYR A 22 -9.44 -29.72 7.81
N SER A 23 -9.67 -30.62 6.84
CA SER A 23 -9.72 -30.29 5.41
C SER A 23 -10.77 -29.22 5.07
N SER A 24 -11.87 -29.11 5.84
CA SER A 24 -12.90 -28.07 5.64
C SER A 24 -12.58 -26.71 6.25
N VAL A 25 -11.48 -26.58 6.99
CA VAL A 25 -11.09 -25.33 7.64
C VAL A 25 -10.50 -24.38 6.61
N SER A 26 -11.17 -23.25 6.41
CA SER A 26 -10.72 -22.19 5.48
C SER A 26 -10.19 -20.96 6.21
N SER A 27 -10.45 -20.83 7.51
CA SER A 27 -10.05 -19.68 8.32
C SER A 27 -9.58 -20.13 9.70
N VAL A 28 -8.40 -19.64 10.09
CA VAL A 28 -7.80 -19.89 11.40
C VAL A 28 -7.51 -18.56 12.09
N THR A 29 -7.99 -18.44 13.33
CA THR A 29 -7.62 -17.35 14.24
C THR A 29 -6.81 -17.95 15.38
N LEU A 30 -5.58 -17.50 15.55
CA LEU A 30 -4.78 -17.86 16.73
C LEU A 30 -5.28 -17.06 17.93
N ARG A 31 -5.22 -17.64 19.13
CA ARG A 31 -5.35 -16.85 20.35
C ARG A 31 -4.04 -16.11 20.64
N PRO A 32 -4.08 -15.03 21.45
CA PRO A 32 -2.88 -14.36 21.93
C PRO A 32 -1.92 -15.35 22.59
N THR A 33 -0.76 -15.56 21.98
CA THR A 33 0.37 -16.29 22.57
C THR A 33 1.58 -15.35 22.64
N PRO A 34 2.49 -15.52 23.61
CA PRO A 34 3.66 -14.66 23.71
C PRO A 34 4.62 -14.87 22.52
N PHE A 35 4.72 -16.11 22.03
CA PHE A 35 5.57 -16.47 20.91
C PHE A 35 4.92 -17.54 20.01
N LEU A 36 5.39 -17.61 18.77
CA LEU A 36 5.13 -18.67 17.80
C LEU A 36 6.45 -19.29 17.38
N THR A 37 6.40 -20.53 16.92
CA THR A 37 7.50 -21.17 16.21
C THR A 37 7.16 -21.39 14.74
N TRP A 38 8.18 -21.54 13.89
CA TRP A 38 8.00 -21.96 12.50
C TRP A 38 7.28 -23.31 12.42
N ARG A 39 7.57 -24.22 13.36
CA ARG A 39 6.88 -25.51 13.47
C ARG A 39 5.39 -25.36 13.77
N ASP A 40 4.98 -24.37 14.57
CA ASP A 40 3.56 -24.10 14.84
C ASP A 40 2.84 -23.73 13.55
N LEU A 41 3.44 -22.83 12.75
CA LEU A 41 2.92 -22.45 11.44
C LEU A 41 2.87 -23.66 10.50
N GLN A 42 3.95 -24.43 10.38
CA GLN A 42 3.99 -25.68 9.61
C GLN A 42 2.86 -26.64 9.96
N THR A 43 2.58 -26.79 11.25
CA THR A 43 1.53 -27.66 11.75
C THR A 43 0.15 -27.15 11.34
N ILE A 44 -0.09 -25.83 11.43
CA ILE A 44 -1.35 -25.21 11.01
C ILE A 44 -1.60 -25.46 9.52
N PHE A 45 -0.61 -25.18 8.67
CA PHE A 45 -0.79 -25.33 7.22
C PHE A 45 -0.84 -26.79 6.75
N SER A 46 -0.15 -27.71 7.42
CA SER A 46 -0.22 -29.14 7.08
C SER A 46 -1.54 -29.79 7.51
N ARG A 47 -2.11 -29.37 8.64
CA ARG A 47 -3.39 -29.91 9.14
C ARG A 47 -4.59 -29.22 8.48
N CYS A 48 -4.48 -27.95 8.11
CA CYS A 48 -5.54 -27.19 7.44
C CYS A 48 -5.16 -26.89 5.98
N PRO A 49 -5.18 -27.88 5.06
CA PRO A 49 -4.64 -27.72 3.70
C PRO A 49 -5.40 -26.68 2.85
N ASN A 50 -6.66 -26.37 3.21
CA ASN A 50 -7.53 -25.41 2.53
C ASN A 50 -7.60 -24.04 3.22
N ILE A 51 -6.72 -23.77 4.18
CA ILE A 51 -6.66 -22.46 4.85
C ILE A 51 -6.45 -21.33 3.83
N ARG A 52 -7.28 -20.30 3.92
CA ARG A 52 -7.21 -19.08 3.11
C ARG A 52 -7.01 -17.85 3.97
N ASP A 53 -7.55 -17.87 5.18
CA ASP A 53 -7.52 -16.73 6.08
C ASP A 53 -6.76 -17.09 7.36
N LEU A 54 -5.70 -16.36 7.66
CA LEU A 54 -4.93 -16.50 8.90
C LEU A 54 -4.97 -15.18 9.69
N THR A 55 -5.42 -15.25 10.94
CA THR A 55 -5.43 -14.11 11.88
C THR A 55 -4.54 -14.39 13.08
N ILE A 56 -3.60 -13.48 13.35
CA ILE A 56 -2.62 -13.56 14.44
C ILE A 56 -2.76 -12.31 15.33
N PRO A 57 -3.48 -12.38 16.46
CA PRO A 57 -3.74 -11.21 17.32
C PRO A 57 -2.51 -10.81 18.15
N SER A 58 -2.55 -9.62 18.77
CA SER A 58 -1.51 -9.17 19.71
C SER A 58 -1.44 -10.09 20.92
N PRO A 59 -0.25 -10.38 21.49
CA PRO A 59 1.10 -9.97 21.02
C PRO A 59 1.70 -10.92 19.97
N GLY A 60 0.91 -11.88 19.48
CA GLY A 60 1.31 -13.16 18.91
C GLY A 60 1.98 -13.18 17.54
N PHE A 61 2.49 -12.07 17.01
CA PHE A 61 3.43 -12.12 15.89
C PHE A 61 4.87 -11.90 16.35
N GLN A 62 5.38 -12.85 17.12
CA GLN A 62 6.79 -12.95 17.52
C GLN A 62 7.26 -14.38 17.29
N VAL A 63 8.20 -14.58 16.37
CA VAL A 63 8.63 -15.93 15.97
C VAL A 63 10.01 -16.24 16.53
N LEU A 64 10.13 -17.35 17.26
CA LEU A 64 11.36 -17.73 17.98
C LEU A 64 12.46 -18.26 17.06
N ASP A 65 12.10 -19.02 16.05
CA ASP A 65 13.00 -19.74 15.15
C ASP A 65 12.86 -19.26 13.70
N LEU A 66 13.98 -19.30 12.97
CA LEU A 66 14.00 -18.94 11.56
C LEU A 66 13.24 -19.97 10.72
N PRO A 67 12.60 -19.54 9.62
CA PRO A 67 11.93 -20.46 8.71
C PRO A 67 12.94 -21.45 8.11
N SER A 68 12.58 -22.73 8.12
CA SER A 68 13.39 -23.79 7.49
C SER A 68 13.44 -23.59 5.98
N SER A 69 14.55 -23.99 5.34
CA SER A 69 14.72 -23.93 3.89
C SER A 69 13.74 -24.79 3.08
N MET A 70 13.07 -25.77 3.70
CA MET A 70 12.02 -26.55 3.04
C MET A 70 10.70 -25.77 3.00
N PRO A 71 10.22 -25.34 1.82
CA PRO A 71 8.91 -24.73 1.70
C PRO A 71 7.85 -25.82 1.89
N PHE A 72 6.94 -25.62 2.84
CA PHE A 72 5.69 -26.36 2.83
C PHE A 72 4.71 -25.54 2.00
N ALA A 73 4.24 -26.11 0.89
CA ALA A 73 3.27 -25.47 0.02
C ALA A 73 1.86 -25.95 0.40
N PRO A 74 1.01 -25.11 1.00
CA PRO A 74 -0.39 -25.45 1.16
C PRO A 74 -1.00 -25.69 -0.23
N THR A 75 -2.06 -26.50 -0.29
CA THR A 75 -2.73 -26.80 -1.56
C THR A 75 -3.30 -25.55 -2.24
N ARG A 76 -3.56 -24.49 -1.45
CA ARG A 76 -4.03 -23.20 -1.91
C ARG A 76 -3.24 -22.07 -1.23
N PRO A 77 -2.93 -20.98 -1.94
CA PRO A 77 -2.30 -19.83 -1.31
C PRO A 77 -3.24 -19.19 -0.29
N LEU A 78 -2.64 -18.57 0.73
CA LEU A 78 -3.37 -17.67 1.63
C LEU A 78 -4.00 -16.55 0.80
N HIS A 79 -5.27 -16.28 1.06
CA HIS A 79 -5.98 -15.14 0.49
C HIS A 79 -5.94 -13.93 1.42
N ARG A 80 -6.02 -14.15 2.74
CA ARG A 80 -6.01 -13.11 3.76
C ARG A 80 -5.02 -13.42 4.88
N LEU A 81 -4.18 -12.44 5.21
CA LEU A 81 -3.34 -12.43 6.40
C LEU A 81 -3.67 -11.20 7.24
N SER A 82 -4.10 -11.39 8.48
CA SER A 82 -4.28 -10.31 9.44
C SER A 82 -3.37 -10.56 10.64
N LEU A 83 -2.58 -9.57 11.03
CA LEU A 83 -1.72 -9.71 12.20
C LEU A 83 -1.58 -8.41 12.99
N VAL A 84 -1.29 -8.55 14.27
CA VAL A 84 -0.80 -7.43 15.10
C VAL A 84 0.69 -7.61 15.34
N TYR A 85 1.45 -6.56 15.03
CA TYR A 85 2.90 -6.54 15.14
C TYR A 85 3.32 -5.59 16.27
N ASP A 86 4.01 -6.11 17.28
CA ASP A 86 4.58 -5.30 18.35
C ASP A 86 5.81 -4.53 17.85
N VAL A 87 5.78 -3.21 17.94
CA VAL A 87 6.92 -2.36 17.55
C VAL A 87 8.13 -2.58 18.47
N GLY A 88 7.90 -3.04 19.70
CA GLY A 88 8.94 -3.45 20.65
C GLY A 88 9.43 -4.89 20.49
N ASN A 89 8.98 -5.62 19.45
CA ASN A 89 9.28 -7.05 19.28
C ASN A 89 10.80 -7.34 19.29
N PRO A 90 11.32 -8.06 20.31
CA PRO A 90 12.75 -8.37 20.41
C PRO A 90 13.22 -9.38 19.35
N LEU A 91 12.30 -10.12 18.73
CA LEU A 91 12.52 -11.14 17.71
C LEU A 91 12.20 -10.59 16.31
N HIS A 92 12.38 -9.29 16.09
CA HIS A 92 11.95 -8.62 14.87
C HIS A 92 12.51 -9.26 13.59
N ASP A 93 13.82 -9.52 13.54
CA ASP A 93 14.47 -10.05 12.34
C ASP A 93 13.93 -11.45 11.97
N THR A 94 13.77 -12.32 12.96
CA THR A 94 13.18 -13.66 12.80
C THR A 94 11.71 -13.58 12.38
N SER A 95 10.95 -12.67 12.99
CA SER A 95 9.53 -12.48 12.71
C SER A 95 9.31 -11.97 11.28
N VAL A 96 10.11 -11.00 10.83
CA VAL A 96 10.06 -10.50 9.44
C VAL A 96 10.51 -11.55 8.44
N ALA A 97 11.60 -12.28 8.71
CA ALA A 97 12.03 -13.39 7.86
C ALA A 97 10.90 -14.42 7.70
N THR A 98 10.18 -14.71 8.79
CA THR A 98 9.02 -15.60 8.77
C THR A 98 7.86 -15.04 7.97
N LEU A 99 7.54 -13.73 8.04
CA LEU A 99 6.54 -13.11 7.18
C LEU A 99 6.84 -13.34 5.70
N TRP A 100 8.09 -13.18 5.30
CA TRP A 100 8.50 -13.39 3.91
C TRP A 100 8.46 -14.86 3.49
N ALA A 101 8.63 -15.79 4.43
CA ALA A 101 8.56 -17.22 4.19
C ALA A 101 7.13 -17.79 4.18
N LEU A 102 6.11 -17.02 4.58
CA LEU A 102 4.73 -17.49 4.58
C LEU A 102 4.27 -17.89 3.16
N PRO A 103 3.49 -18.97 3.02
CA PRO A 103 2.99 -19.40 1.73
C PRO A 103 2.19 -18.33 1.00
N GLY A 104 2.47 -18.17 -0.30
CA GLY A 104 1.83 -17.16 -1.14
C GLY A 104 2.43 -15.75 -1.01
N VAL A 105 3.37 -15.49 -0.10
CA VAL A 105 4.03 -14.17 -0.01
C VAL A 105 5.03 -13.97 -1.14
N THR A 106 5.96 -14.91 -1.33
CA THR A 106 7.02 -14.81 -2.35
C THR A 106 6.47 -14.84 -3.76
N ARG A 107 5.43 -15.65 -3.99
CA ARG A 107 4.64 -15.69 -5.24
C ARG A 107 3.62 -14.55 -5.36
N ARG A 108 3.47 -13.75 -4.30
CA ARG A 108 2.58 -12.57 -4.24
C ARG A 108 1.12 -12.91 -4.50
N GLU A 109 0.67 -14.05 -4.01
CA GLU A 109 -0.68 -14.59 -4.16
C GLU A 109 -1.61 -14.14 -3.01
N ILE A 110 -1.07 -13.57 -1.92
CA ILE A 110 -1.91 -13.06 -0.82
C ILE A 110 -2.62 -11.78 -1.27
N ALA A 111 -3.91 -11.90 -1.57
CA ALA A 111 -4.76 -10.79 -1.99
C ALA A 111 -4.86 -9.71 -0.90
N ASN A 112 -5.10 -10.11 0.35
CA ASN A 112 -5.39 -9.20 1.45
C ASN A 112 -4.39 -9.33 2.59
N VAL A 113 -3.72 -8.24 2.96
CA VAL A 113 -2.92 -8.17 4.19
C VAL A 113 -3.36 -6.99 5.03
N ASP A 114 -3.54 -7.21 6.32
CA ASP A 114 -3.85 -6.16 7.30
C ASP A 114 -2.89 -6.32 8.50
N ILE A 115 -1.98 -5.37 8.66
CA ILE A 115 -1.03 -5.31 9.77
C ILE A 115 -1.44 -4.16 10.68
N LYS A 116 -1.64 -4.44 11.95
CA LYS A 116 -1.82 -3.42 12.99
C LYS A 116 -0.54 -3.30 13.81
N LEU A 117 0.00 -2.09 13.93
CA LEU A 117 1.12 -1.86 14.83
C LEU A 117 0.62 -1.67 16.27
N ASP A 118 1.27 -2.37 17.20
CA ASP A 118 1.10 -2.21 18.64
C ASP A 118 2.31 -1.45 19.20
N TRP A 119 2.03 -0.31 19.82
CA TRP A 119 3.05 0.61 20.33
C TRP A 119 3.26 0.51 21.84
N SER A 120 2.51 -0.39 22.51
CA SER A 120 2.50 -0.50 23.96
C SER A 120 3.88 -0.75 24.60
N GLN A 121 4.84 -1.32 23.86
CA GLN A 121 6.19 -1.62 24.33
C GLN A 121 7.32 -0.89 23.57
N SER A 122 7.02 0.18 22.82
CA SER A 122 8.03 0.82 21.97
C SER A 122 9.13 1.52 22.79
N LYS A 123 10.40 1.20 22.48
CA LYS A 123 11.58 1.98 22.92
C LYS A 123 12.04 2.89 21.77
N GLN A 124 12.51 4.10 22.08
CA GLN A 124 13.06 5.03 21.08
C GLN A 124 14.24 4.39 20.34
N GLY A 125 14.22 4.42 19.00
CA GLY A 125 15.28 3.88 18.12
C GLY A 125 14.92 2.62 17.32
N THR A 126 13.99 1.78 17.79
CA THR A 126 13.59 0.53 17.11
C THR A 126 12.54 0.75 16.00
N VAL A 127 11.87 1.91 16.04
CA VAL A 127 10.70 2.23 15.22
C VAL A 127 11.01 2.27 13.72
N GLU A 128 12.11 2.90 13.31
CA GLU A 128 12.40 3.12 11.88
C GLU A 128 12.72 1.83 11.15
N LYS A 129 13.46 0.92 11.81
CA LYS A 129 13.77 -0.41 11.27
C LYS A 129 12.50 -1.24 11.12
N VAL A 130 11.71 -1.36 12.20
CA VAL A 130 10.47 -2.13 12.19
C VAL A 130 9.49 -1.60 11.15
N LEU A 131 9.26 -0.29 11.15
CA LEU A 131 8.38 0.36 10.20
C LEU A 131 8.89 0.19 8.77
N GLY A 132 10.20 0.36 8.53
CA GLY A 132 10.83 0.20 7.22
C GLY A 132 10.64 -1.21 6.64
N ASP A 133 10.88 -2.26 7.44
CA ASP A 133 10.74 -3.64 6.99
C ASP A 133 9.28 -4.05 6.77
N LEU A 134 8.35 -3.59 7.62
CA LEU A 134 6.92 -3.82 7.41
C LEU A 134 6.38 -3.03 6.21
N LEU A 135 6.88 -1.82 5.96
CA LEU A 135 6.55 -1.06 4.76
C LEU A 135 7.08 -1.76 3.51
N ARG A 136 8.31 -2.30 3.51
CA ARG A 136 8.82 -3.13 2.41
C ARG A 136 7.90 -4.31 2.12
N PHE A 137 7.41 -4.97 3.17
CA PHE A 137 6.48 -6.08 3.04
C PHE A 137 5.11 -5.66 2.49
N VAL A 138 4.50 -4.60 3.00
CA VAL A 138 3.19 -4.09 2.53
C VAL A 138 3.27 -3.58 1.10
N LEU A 139 4.32 -2.82 0.79
CA LEU A 139 4.60 -2.27 -0.53
C LEU A 139 5.16 -3.33 -1.50
N SER A 140 5.36 -4.57 -1.05
CA SER A 140 5.71 -5.71 -1.91
C SER A 140 4.66 -5.97 -3.00
N SER A 141 3.42 -5.56 -2.74
CA SER A 141 2.30 -5.56 -3.69
C SER A 141 2.53 -4.70 -4.94
N PHE A 142 3.51 -3.79 -4.92
CA PHE A 142 4.00 -3.13 -6.14
C PHE A 142 4.87 -4.07 -6.96
N THR A 143 4.25 -4.81 -7.88
CA THR A 143 4.89 -5.78 -8.78
C THR A 143 5.12 -5.19 -10.17
N ALA A 144 5.97 -5.86 -10.96
CA ALA A 144 5.94 -5.64 -12.41
C ALA A 144 4.57 -6.06 -12.96
N GLY A 145 4.06 -5.36 -13.97
CA GLY A 145 2.77 -5.67 -14.60
C GLY A 145 1.54 -5.10 -13.89
N ILE A 146 1.72 -4.20 -12.92
CA ILE A 146 0.58 -3.46 -12.34
C ILE A 146 0.00 -2.53 -13.40
N ARG A 147 -1.33 -2.54 -13.50
CA ARG A 147 -2.13 -1.65 -14.33
C ARG A 147 -2.75 -0.52 -13.53
N ALA A 148 -3.20 -0.79 -12.31
CA ALA A 148 -3.75 0.24 -11.43
C ALA A 148 -3.11 0.22 -10.04
N ALA A 149 -2.83 1.40 -9.50
CA ALA A 149 -2.31 1.59 -8.16
C ALA A 149 -3.10 2.69 -7.44
N HIS A 150 -3.55 2.40 -6.23
CA HIS A 150 -4.15 3.37 -5.33
C HIS A 150 -3.43 3.31 -3.99
N VAL A 151 -2.88 4.44 -3.57
CA VAL A 151 -2.30 4.62 -2.24
C VAL A 151 -3.10 5.68 -1.52
N ALA A 152 -3.48 5.39 -0.28
CA ALA A 152 -4.12 6.36 0.62
C ALA A 152 -3.44 6.35 1.98
N ILE A 153 -3.18 7.54 2.53
CA ILE A 153 -2.77 7.73 3.93
C ILE A 153 -3.97 8.37 4.62
N LEU A 154 -4.69 7.58 5.40
CA LEU A 154 -5.94 7.97 6.03
C LEU A 154 -5.70 8.26 7.50
N ASP A 155 -5.91 9.49 7.91
CA ASP A 155 -6.00 9.87 9.32
C ASP A 155 -7.47 10.11 9.67
N ARG A 156 -8.03 9.25 10.53
CA ARG A 156 -9.40 9.36 11.03
C ARG A 156 -9.40 9.16 12.53
N ASP A 157 -9.93 10.14 13.26
CA ASP A 157 -10.04 10.10 14.72
C ASP A 157 -8.68 9.82 15.39
N GLY A 158 -7.60 10.37 14.82
CA GLY A 158 -6.20 10.19 15.24
C GLY A 158 -5.63 8.79 15.00
N ARG A 159 -6.34 7.93 14.28
CA ARG A 159 -5.85 6.64 13.79
C ARG A 159 -5.35 6.80 12.37
N CYS A 160 -4.06 6.57 12.17
CA CYS A 160 -3.47 6.64 10.86
C CYS A 160 -3.33 5.25 10.22
N THR A 161 -3.78 5.13 8.97
CA THR A 161 -3.74 3.90 8.20
C THR A 161 -3.19 4.17 6.80
N LEU A 162 -2.21 3.38 6.40
CA LEU A 162 -1.80 3.24 5.01
C LEU A 162 -2.67 2.17 4.34
N ASP A 163 -3.39 2.52 3.29
CA ASP A 163 -4.13 1.57 2.44
C ASP A 163 -3.49 1.58 1.04
N VAL A 164 -3.00 0.43 0.60
CA VAL A 164 -2.41 0.23 -0.74
C VAL A 164 -3.25 -0.77 -1.48
N ARG A 165 -3.72 -0.41 -2.67
CA ARG A 165 -4.44 -1.29 -3.57
C ARG A 165 -3.72 -1.33 -4.90
N THR A 166 -3.50 -2.53 -5.41
CA THR A 166 -2.88 -2.73 -6.72
C THR A 166 -3.70 -3.72 -7.52
N ARG A 167 -3.84 -3.44 -8.82
CA ARG A 167 -4.42 -4.37 -9.79
C ARG A 167 -3.34 -4.75 -10.78
N ALA A 168 -3.02 -6.03 -10.87
CA ALA A 168 -2.05 -6.57 -11.81
C ALA A 168 -2.73 -7.51 -12.79
N THR A 169 -2.16 -7.59 -13.99
CA THR A 169 -2.59 -8.51 -15.05
C THR A 169 -1.38 -9.35 -15.42
N THR A 170 -1.44 -10.65 -15.22
CA THR A 170 -0.42 -11.55 -15.77
C THR A 170 -0.94 -12.06 -17.10
N GLN A 171 -0.32 -11.62 -18.20
CA GLN A 171 -0.36 -12.42 -19.43
C GLN A 171 0.44 -13.68 -19.13
N THR A 172 -0.26 -14.78 -18.88
CA THR A 172 0.34 -16.10 -19.12
C THR A 172 0.16 -16.41 -20.59
N ASP A 173 1.03 -17.22 -21.20
CA ASP A 173 0.95 -17.62 -22.63
C ASP A 173 -0.33 -18.41 -23.00
N ARG A 174 -1.30 -18.49 -22.08
CA ARG A 174 -2.64 -19.03 -22.28
C ARG A 174 -3.61 -17.85 -22.23
N GLU A 175 -4.50 -17.78 -23.21
CA GLU A 175 -5.35 -16.64 -23.60
C GLU A 175 -6.26 -16.02 -22.51
N ASP A 176 -6.17 -16.48 -21.25
CA ASP A 176 -6.92 -15.94 -20.12
C ASP A 176 -6.08 -14.90 -19.35
N GLU A 177 -6.47 -13.63 -19.45
CA GLU A 177 -5.92 -12.54 -18.65
C GLU A 177 -6.40 -12.68 -17.19
N GLU A 178 -5.57 -13.21 -16.31
CA GLU A 178 -5.87 -13.25 -14.88
C GLU A 178 -5.64 -11.87 -14.26
N VAL A 179 -6.72 -11.30 -13.72
CA VAL A 179 -6.71 -10.04 -12.99
C VAL A 179 -6.58 -10.32 -11.50
N TYR A 180 -5.52 -9.79 -10.90
CA TYR A 180 -5.28 -9.88 -9.47
C TYR A 180 -5.50 -8.53 -8.80
N ASP A 181 -6.43 -8.50 -7.83
CA ASP A 181 -6.67 -7.34 -6.97
C ASP A 181 -6.05 -7.58 -5.58
N PHE A 182 -5.06 -6.75 -5.25
CA PHE A 182 -4.39 -6.77 -3.96
C PHE A 182 -4.80 -5.58 -3.11
N ARG A 183 -4.99 -5.83 -1.82
CA ARG A 183 -5.14 -4.80 -0.80
C ARG A 183 -4.22 -5.09 0.37
N ARG A 184 -3.36 -4.13 0.68
CA ARG A 184 -2.40 -4.20 1.78
C ARG A 184 -2.62 -2.99 2.68
N THR A 185 -2.90 -3.23 3.95
CA THR A 185 -3.21 -2.19 4.93
C THR A 185 -2.21 -2.27 6.08
N LEU A 186 -1.66 -1.11 6.47
CA LEU A 186 -0.81 -0.96 7.65
C LEU A 186 -1.41 0.13 8.55
N ARG A 187 -1.89 -0.26 9.73
CA ARG A 187 -2.41 0.66 10.74
C ARG A 187 -1.24 1.15 11.56
N LEU A 188 -0.84 2.38 11.28
CA LEU A 188 0.42 2.97 11.70
C LEU A 188 0.39 3.32 13.18
N PHE A 189 -0.66 3.98 13.67
CA PHE A 189 -0.78 4.37 15.07
C PHE A 189 -2.23 4.71 15.45
N SER A 190 -2.46 4.88 16.75
CA SER A 190 -3.74 5.21 17.39
C SER A 190 -3.58 6.48 18.24
N PRO A 191 -4.61 7.33 18.41
CA PRO A 191 -4.48 8.65 19.05
C PRO A 191 -3.91 8.61 20.46
N LEU A 192 -4.07 7.48 21.15
CA LEU A 192 -3.75 7.34 22.56
C LEU A 192 -2.26 7.04 22.85
N HIS A 193 -1.44 6.74 21.83
CA HIS A 193 -0.14 6.06 22.04
C HIS A 193 1.04 6.76 21.32
N THR A 194 0.82 7.90 20.68
CA THR A 194 1.86 8.54 19.85
C THR A 194 1.70 10.06 19.89
N ASP A 195 2.75 10.77 20.27
CA ASP A 195 2.80 12.25 20.22
C ASP A 195 2.92 12.77 18.79
N ASP A 196 2.65 14.06 18.58
CA ASP A 196 2.57 14.64 17.23
C ASP A 196 3.91 14.66 16.49
N THR A 197 5.04 14.81 17.21
CA THR A 197 6.39 14.75 16.61
C THR A 197 6.67 13.35 16.06
N THR A 198 6.36 12.33 16.86
CA THR A 198 6.50 10.94 16.42
C THR A 198 5.55 10.60 15.25
N LYS A 199 4.31 11.10 15.26
CA LYS A 199 3.39 10.93 14.12
C LYS A 199 3.95 11.53 12.83
N ALA A 200 4.49 12.76 12.90
CA ALA A 200 5.08 13.43 11.75
C ALA A 200 6.26 12.62 11.18
N ARG A 201 7.14 12.11 12.04
CA ARG A 201 8.27 11.24 11.67
C ARG A 201 7.81 9.94 11.00
N ILE A 202 6.82 9.25 11.56
CA ILE A 202 6.24 8.03 10.97
C ILE A 202 5.70 8.31 9.57
N LEU A 203 4.93 9.39 9.42
CA LEU A 203 4.34 9.78 8.14
C LEU A 203 5.41 10.13 7.09
N GLU A 204 6.49 10.79 7.49
CA GLU A 204 7.63 11.08 6.61
C GLU A 204 8.30 9.79 6.11
N ILE A 205 8.56 8.82 7.01
CA ILE A 205 9.11 7.51 6.65
C ILE A 205 8.17 6.79 5.69
N VAL A 206 6.87 6.75 5.99
CA VAL A 206 5.85 6.12 5.15
C VAL A 206 5.85 6.71 3.74
N ARG A 207 5.80 8.04 3.61
CA ARG A 207 5.81 8.73 2.30
C ARG A 207 7.09 8.43 1.50
N THR A 208 8.21 8.39 2.19
CA THR A 208 9.52 8.07 1.62
C THR A 208 9.54 6.65 1.05
N TYR A 209 9.12 5.65 1.83
CA TYR A 209 9.06 4.25 1.39
C TYR A 209 8.06 4.01 0.26
N ILE A 210 6.87 4.63 0.30
CA ILE A 210 5.90 4.58 -0.80
C ILE A 210 6.55 5.11 -2.08
N SER A 211 7.19 6.27 -1.98
CA SER A 211 7.86 6.89 -3.12
C SER A 211 8.96 5.99 -3.68
N TYR A 212 9.76 5.34 -2.83
CA TYR A 212 10.75 4.37 -3.27
C TYR A 212 10.10 3.15 -3.94
N ALA A 213 9.06 2.58 -3.36
CA ALA A 213 8.40 1.38 -3.89
C ALA A 213 7.76 1.61 -5.26
N LEU A 214 7.21 2.80 -5.50
CA LEU A 214 6.67 3.18 -6.80
C LEU A 214 7.79 3.36 -7.86
N ARG A 215 8.99 3.82 -7.44
CA ARG A 215 10.10 4.12 -8.36
C ARG A 215 11.02 2.94 -8.68
N ALA A 216 11.29 2.07 -7.71
CA ALA A 216 12.45 1.20 -7.74
C ALA A 216 12.31 0.04 -8.76
N PRO A 217 13.32 -0.19 -9.63
CA PRO A 217 13.49 -1.50 -10.26
C PRO A 217 13.81 -2.51 -9.15
N ARG A 218 13.07 -3.61 -9.08
CA ARG A 218 13.41 -4.66 -8.12
C ARG A 218 14.54 -5.51 -8.70
N THR A 219 15.63 -5.56 -7.94
CA THR A 219 16.69 -6.59 -7.93
C THR A 219 17.52 -6.81 -9.20
N GLU A 220 17.12 -6.30 -10.36
CA GLU A 220 17.88 -6.44 -11.60
C GLU A 220 17.97 -5.11 -12.35
N PRO A 221 19.14 -4.78 -12.95
CA PRO A 221 19.35 -3.52 -13.68
C PRO A 221 18.42 -3.32 -14.88
N HIS A 222 17.64 -4.34 -15.28
CA HIS A 222 16.73 -4.32 -16.42
C HIS A 222 15.25 -4.57 -16.08
N SER A 223 14.89 -4.73 -14.80
CA SER A 223 13.47 -4.89 -14.41
C SER A 223 12.66 -3.61 -14.72
N PRO A 224 11.50 -3.71 -15.41
CA PRO A 224 10.64 -2.55 -15.62
C PRO A 224 10.19 -1.98 -14.27
N LYS A 225 10.21 -0.66 -14.16
CA LYS A 225 9.83 0.04 -12.92
C LYS A 225 8.33 -0.13 -12.70
N PRO A 226 7.83 -0.32 -11.48
CA PRO A 226 6.39 -0.52 -11.25
C PRO A 226 5.52 0.54 -11.91
N LEU A 227 5.92 1.82 -11.82
CA LEU A 227 5.19 2.94 -12.44
C LEU A 227 5.20 2.96 -13.99
N SER A 228 6.11 2.25 -14.67
CA SER A 228 6.17 2.32 -16.14
C SER A 228 5.01 1.59 -16.83
N SER A 229 4.32 0.67 -16.13
CA SER A 229 3.19 -0.11 -16.66
C SER A 229 1.82 0.33 -16.13
N VAL A 230 1.78 1.30 -15.20
CA VAL A 230 0.55 1.76 -14.53
C VAL A 230 -0.21 2.70 -15.44
N SER A 231 -1.42 2.28 -15.84
CA SER A 231 -2.37 3.11 -16.60
C SER A 231 -3.28 3.95 -15.71
N HIS A 232 -3.50 3.54 -14.45
CA HIS A 232 -4.30 4.28 -13.48
C HIS A 232 -3.56 4.44 -12.15
N LEU A 233 -3.30 5.69 -11.74
CA LEU A 233 -2.64 6.00 -10.48
C LEU A 233 -3.50 6.92 -9.62
N ARG A 234 -3.80 6.51 -8.38
CA ARG A 234 -4.39 7.37 -7.35
C ARG A 234 -3.47 7.51 -6.15
N ILE A 235 -3.11 8.74 -5.79
CA ILE A 235 -2.23 9.01 -4.64
C ILE A 235 -2.63 10.29 -3.89
N PRO A 236 -2.33 10.41 -2.58
CA PRO A 236 -2.41 11.68 -1.88
C PRO A 236 -1.40 12.69 -2.42
N LEU A 237 -1.83 13.96 -2.46
CA LEU A 237 -1.00 15.08 -2.89
C LEU A 237 0.24 15.24 -2.00
N SER A 238 0.15 14.90 -0.71
CA SER A 238 1.30 14.90 0.20
C SER A 238 2.45 13.97 -0.18
N LEU A 239 2.23 13.00 -1.10
CA LEU A 239 3.31 12.15 -1.64
C LEU A 239 4.11 12.82 -2.75
N VAL A 240 3.57 13.85 -3.41
CA VAL A 240 4.22 14.45 -4.58
C VAL A 240 5.62 14.96 -4.25
N PRO A 241 5.88 15.71 -3.15
CA PRO A 241 7.24 16.14 -2.83
C PRO A 241 8.25 14.99 -2.76
N SER A 242 7.89 13.86 -2.14
CA SER A 242 8.74 12.68 -2.03
C SER A 242 8.92 11.94 -3.36
N LEU A 243 7.95 12.02 -4.27
CA LEU A 243 8.09 11.51 -5.63
C LEU A 243 9.02 12.40 -6.48
N SER A 244 8.90 13.72 -6.31
CA SER A 244 9.65 14.74 -7.05
C SER A 244 11.12 14.82 -6.64
N ALA A 245 11.42 14.70 -5.34
CA ALA A 245 12.78 14.78 -4.78
C ALA A 245 13.77 13.79 -5.40
N HIS A 246 13.27 12.76 -6.09
CA HIS A 246 14.08 11.73 -6.71
C HIS A 246 13.71 11.48 -8.17
N PHE A 247 13.02 12.44 -8.78
CA PHE A 247 12.70 12.43 -10.19
C PHE A 247 13.97 12.72 -11.01
N ASN A 248 14.19 11.94 -12.07
CA ASN A 248 15.18 12.25 -13.09
C ASN A 248 14.43 12.78 -14.33
N PRO A 249 14.60 14.05 -14.71
CA PRO A 249 13.90 14.66 -15.85
C PRO A 249 14.17 13.98 -17.19
N HIS A 250 15.25 13.21 -17.31
CA HIS A 250 15.63 12.52 -18.54
C HIS A 250 15.05 11.10 -18.67
N ARG A 251 14.32 10.59 -17.65
CA ARG A 251 13.73 9.25 -17.67
C ARG A 251 12.32 9.28 -17.08
N PRO A 252 11.27 9.57 -17.88
CA PRO A 252 9.89 9.57 -17.37
C PRO A 252 9.54 8.18 -16.82
N TYR A 253 8.96 8.17 -15.61
CA TYR A 253 8.59 6.94 -14.92
C TYR A 253 7.15 6.52 -15.23
N LEU A 254 6.32 7.45 -15.70
CA LEU A 254 4.88 7.29 -15.96
C LEU A 254 4.61 7.25 -17.47
N THR A 255 5.15 6.22 -18.12
CA THR A 255 5.12 6.08 -19.59
C THR A 255 3.80 5.57 -20.15
N THR A 256 2.96 4.96 -19.32
CA THR A 256 1.68 4.37 -19.75
C THR A 256 0.48 4.96 -18.99
N LEU A 257 0.70 6.01 -18.19
CA LEU A 257 -0.32 6.58 -17.31
C LEU A 257 -1.41 7.30 -18.12
N GLU A 258 -2.62 6.75 -18.10
CA GLU A 258 -3.79 7.34 -18.76
C GLU A 258 -4.67 8.13 -17.79
N HIS A 259 -4.74 7.70 -16.53
CA HIS A 259 -5.61 8.28 -15.52
C HIS A 259 -4.84 8.58 -14.23
N LEU A 260 -4.78 9.87 -13.87
CA LEU A 260 -4.21 10.33 -12.61
C LEU A 260 -5.33 10.79 -11.68
N GLU A 261 -5.35 10.30 -10.45
CA GLU A 261 -6.23 10.77 -9.39
C GLU A 261 -5.39 11.28 -8.21
N LEU A 262 -5.70 12.50 -7.73
CA LEU A 262 -5.00 13.11 -6.61
C LEU A 262 -5.97 13.34 -5.46
N ASP A 263 -5.67 12.75 -4.31
CA ASP A 263 -6.38 13.03 -3.06
C ASP A 263 -5.81 14.31 -2.44
N TRP A 264 -6.65 15.33 -2.31
CA TRP A 264 -6.26 16.65 -1.82
C TRP A 264 -6.17 16.67 -0.30
N ASP A 265 -5.10 16.09 0.24
CA ASP A 265 -4.88 15.89 1.68
C ASP A 265 -4.06 17.02 2.35
N VAL A 266 -3.47 17.92 1.56
CA VAL A 266 -2.67 19.05 2.03
C VAL A 266 -3.19 20.39 1.48
N CYS A 267 -2.79 21.50 2.10
CA CYS A 267 -2.94 22.83 1.54
C CYS A 267 -1.63 23.20 0.82
N PRO A 268 -1.47 22.91 -0.48
CA PRO A 268 -0.19 23.09 -1.18
C PRO A 268 0.20 24.57 -1.38
N PHE A 269 -0.64 25.53 -0.96
CA PHE A 269 -0.46 26.96 -1.21
C PHE A 269 -0.12 27.76 0.06
N HIS A 270 0.15 27.11 1.19
CA HIS A 270 0.47 27.76 2.48
C HIS A 270 1.81 27.30 3.08
N THR A 271 2.65 26.62 2.32
CA THR A 271 4.01 26.28 2.76
C THR A 271 4.98 27.27 2.12
N GLU A 272 5.68 28.05 2.95
CA GLU A 272 6.67 29.08 2.58
C GLU A 272 7.84 28.53 1.74
N ALA A 273 7.92 27.22 1.53
CA ALA A 273 8.78 26.59 0.54
C ALA A 273 8.12 26.61 -0.86
N GLN A 274 8.16 27.77 -1.52
CA GLN A 274 7.84 27.93 -2.95
C GLN A 274 8.83 27.23 -3.90
N SER A 275 9.69 26.35 -3.40
CA SER A 275 10.57 25.52 -4.20
C SER A 275 9.86 24.21 -4.60
N SER A 276 9.20 24.27 -5.76
CA SER A 276 9.09 23.16 -6.72
C SER A 276 8.39 21.86 -6.26
N ILE A 277 7.14 21.92 -5.78
CA ILE A 277 6.30 20.70 -5.81
C ILE A 277 5.88 20.49 -7.26
N VAL A 278 6.68 19.76 -8.03
CA VAL A 278 6.41 19.48 -9.45
C VAL A 278 6.26 17.98 -9.64
N PHE A 279 5.08 17.54 -10.03
CA PHE A 279 4.78 16.14 -10.27
C PHE A 279 5.72 15.56 -11.34
N PRO A 280 6.22 14.32 -11.17
CA PRO A 280 7.10 13.68 -12.14
C PRO A 280 6.53 13.71 -13.56
N ALA A 281 7.36 13.98 -14.57
CA ALA A 281 6.88 14.02 -15.95
C ALA A 281 6.21 12.69 -16.38
N TRP A 282 5.06 12.82 -17.03
CA TRP A 282 4.35 11.75 -17.71
C TRP A 282 4.43 11.94 -19.24
N THR A 283 4.04 10.92 -19.99
CA THR A 283 4.01 10.98 -21.46
C THR A 283 2.66 11.47 -21.98
N SER A 284 2.54 11.72 -23.29
CA SER A 284 1.33 12.24 -23.94
C SER A 284 0.09 11.34 -23.87
N VAL A 285 0.19 10.15 -23.27
CA VAL A 285 -0.92 9.20 -23.14
C VAL A 285 -1.93 9.56 -22.04
N LEU A 286 -1.65 10.56 -21.22
CA LEU A 286 -2.55 10.97 -20.14
C LEU A 286 -3.88 11.52 -20.71
N LYS A 287 -4.99 10.88 -20.33
CA LYS A 287 -6.35 11.20 -20.79
C LYS A 287 -7.16 11.98 -19.76
N SER A 288 -6.90 11.79 -18.46
CA SER A 288 -7.64 12.53 -17.44
C SER A 288 -6.89 12.71 -16.12
N ILE A 289 -7.21 13.82 -15.45
CA ILE A 289 -6.83 14.11 -14.07
C ILE A 289 -8.09 14.27 -13.23
N THR A 290 -8.17 13.57 -12.10
CA THR A 290 -9.26 13.71 -11.13
C THR A 290 -8.72 14.23 -9.81
N ILE A 291 -9.36 15.26 -9.26
CA ILE A 291 -9.04 15.81 -7.94
C ILE A 291 -10.14 15.42 -6.96
N HIS A 292 -9.77 14.77 -5.86
CA HIS A 292 -10.67 14.41 -4.78
C HIS A 292 -10.44 15.36 -3.61
N ALA A 293 -11.41 16.23 -3.34
CA ALA A 293 -11.41 17.02 -2.13
C ALA A 293 -11.94 16.19 -0.95
N PRO A 294 -11.44 16.44 0.28
CA PRO A 294 -12.04 15.90 1.49
C PRO A 294 -13.48 16.40 1.61
N HIS A 295 -14.41 15.54 2.01
CA HIS A 295 -15.85 15.86 2.09
C HIS A 295 -16.17 17.07 3.00
N ASN A 296 -15.29 17.42 3.93
CA ASN A 296 -15.48 18.49 4.91
C ASN A 296 -14.57 19.71 4.66
N ARG A 297 -13.90 19.82 3.50
CA ARG A 297 -13.02 20.95 3.20
C ARG A 297 -13.48 21.68 1.95
N ASN A 298 -13.60 23.01 2.05
CA ASN A 298 -13.75 23.89 0.90
C ASN A 298 -12.41 24.02 0.18
N VAL A 299 -12.07 23.02 -0.65
CA VAL A 299 -10.86 23.05 -1.48
C VAL A 299 -11.11 23.98 -2.67
N ARG A 300 -10.34 25.07 -2.73
CA ARG A 300 -10.31 26.00 -3.86
C ARG A 300 -9.00 25.82 -4.63
N LEU A 301 -9.11 25.57 -5.92
CA LEU A 301 -7.98 25.33 -6.82
C LEU A 301 -7.61 26.62 -7.59
N PRO A 302 -6.50 27.30 -7.24
CA PRO A 302 -5.92 28.33 -8.10
C PRO A 302 -5.25 27.66 -9.31
N ALA A 303 -5.43 28.22 -10.50
CA ALA A 303 -4.97 27.59 -11.74
C ALA A 303 -3.44 27.53 -11.83
N GLU A 304 -2.77 28.61 -11.44
CA GLU A 304 -1.32 28.76 -11.58
C GLU A 304 -0.56 27.70 -10.79
N GLY A 305 -0.83 27.60 -9.48
CA GLY A 305 -0.19 26.61 -8.63
C GLY A 305 -0.55 25.16 -9.00
N PHE A 306 -1.78 24.93 -9.50
CA PHE A 306 -2.18 23.61 -9.97
C PHE A 306 -1.49 23.18 -11.26
N LEU A 307 -1.38 24.09 -12.25
CA LEU A 307 -0.69 23.81 -13.50
C LEU A 307 0.82 23.64 -13.27
N ALA A 308 1.41 24.44 -12.38
CA ALA A 308 2.80 24.30 -11.96
C ALA A 308 3.04 22.95 -11.26
N LEU A 309 2.16 22.56 -10.33
CA LEU A 309 2.19 21.26 -9.66
C LEU A 309 2.20 20.12 -10.68
N LEU A 310 1.42 20.24 -11.74
CA LEU A 310 1.27 19.22 -12.77
C LEU A 310 2.33 19.32 -13.88
N ASN A 311 3.29 20.24 -13.80
CA ASN A 311 4.23 20.49 -14.89
C ASN A 311 3.53 20.71 -16.26
N LEU A 312 2.31 21.25 -16.23
CA LEU A 312 1.51 21.52 -17.43
C LEU A 312 1.79 22.96 -17.88
N GLY A 313 2.59 23.11 -18.92
CA GLY A 313 2.79 24.39 -19.58
C GLY A 313 1.54 24.84 -20.34
N VAL A 314 1.33 26.15 -20.40
CA VAL A 314 0.32 26.77 -21.27
C VAL A 314 0.66 26.39 -22.73
N GLY A 315 -0.21 25.65 -23.41
CA GLY A 315 -0.05 25.29 -24.82
C GLY A 315 0.45 23.88 -25.14
N LYS A 316 0.67 22.99 -24.17
CA LYS A 316 1.14 21.60 -24.43
C LYS A 316 0.05 20.53 -24.51
N ALA A 317 -1.20 20.86 -24.17
CA ALA A 317 -2.32 19.93 -24.20
C ALA A 317 -3.47 20.56 -25.00
N GLU A 318 -3.39 20.52 -26.32
CA GLU A 318 -4.54 20.91 -27.14
C GLU A 318 -5.64 19.84 -26.99
N GLY A 319 -6.65 20.16 -26.17
CA GLY A 319 -8.03 19.68 -26.31
C GLY A 319 -8.38 18.26 -25.86
N THR A 320 -7.44 17.43 -25.40
CA THR A 320 -7.71 15.99 -25.10
C THR A 320 -7.74 15.62 -23.61
N LEU A 321 -7.19 16.45 -22.71
CA LEU A 321 -6.97 16.08 -21.30
C LEU A 321 -8.14 16.49 -20.39
N LYS A 322 -8.94 15.55 -19.89
CA LYS A 322 -10.11 15.88 -19.05
C LYS A 322 -9.72 16.19 -17.60
N LEU A 323 -10.24 17.28 -17.03
CA LEU A 323 -10.17 17.56 -15.59
C LEU A 323 -11.50 17.21 -14.91
N LYS A 324 -11.47 16.38 -13.87
CA LYS A 324 -12.62 16.03 -13.04
C LYS A 324 -12.41 16.53 -11.62
N LEU A 325 -13.39 17.23 -11.07
CA LEU A 325 -13.35 17.77 -9.71
C LEU A 325 -14.42 17.07 -8.87
N LYS A 326 -14.01 16.32 -7.86
CA LYS A 326 -14.90 15.63 -6.91
C LYS A 326 -14.82 16.34 -5.56
N GLY A 327 -15.86 17.12 -5.24
CA GLY A 327 -15.90 17.95 -4.02
C GLY A 327 -14.95 19.16 -4.01
N ALA A 328 -14.16 19.38 -5.07
CA ALA A 328 -13.28 20.55 -5.22
C ALA A 328 -13.96 21.63 -6.07
N ARG A 329 -13.59 22.91 -5.83
CA ARG A 329 -14.06 24.05 -6.63
C ARG A 329 -12.89 24.83 -7.19
N ILE A 330 -13.09 25.46 -8.34
CA ILE A 330 -12.11 26.38 -8.91
C ILE A 330 -12.19 27.71 -8.16
N ALA A 331 -11.04 28.32 -7.85
CA ALA A 331 -10.99 29.48 -6.96
C ALA A 331 -11.68 30.73 -7.56
N THR A 332 -11.45 31.01 -8.84
CA THR A 332 -12.01 32.18 -9.53
C THR A 332 -12.45 31.88 -10.97
N GLU A 333 -13.23 32.77 -11.58
CA GLU A 333 -13.57 32.67 -13.01
C GLU A 333 -12.32 32.81 -13.91
N GLY A 334 -11.34 33.62 -13.49
CA GLY A 334 -10.04 33.74 -14.18
C GLY A 334 -9.27 32.42 -14.17
N ASP A 335 -9.25 31.72 -13.05
CA ASP A 335 -8.66 30.38 -12.94
C ASP A 335 -9.39 29.37 -13.83
N LEU A 336 -10.73 29.43 -13.88
CA LEU A 336 -11.51 28.56 -14.76
C LEU A 336 -11.16 28.76 -16.23
N LYS A 337 -11.02 30.02 -16.68
CA LYS A 337 -10.60 30.33 -18.05
C LYS A 337 -9.22 29.77 -18.35
N ARG A 338 -8.26 29.94 -17.44
CA ARG A 338 -6.89 29.40 -17.57
C ARG A 338 -6.85 27.87 -17.58
N LEU A 339 -7.65 27.20 -16.75
CA LEU A 339 -7.69 25.73 -16.77
C LEU A 339 -8.36 25.21 -18.06
N LYS A 340 -9.38 25.90 -18.57
CA LYS A 340 -10.04 25.51 -19.82
C LYS A 340 -9.10 25.54 -21.04
N THR A 341 -8.11 26.44 -21.07
CA THR A 341 -7.14 26.47 -22.18
C THR A 341 -6.22 25.24 -22.19
N VAL A 342 -6.05 24.55 -21.07
CA VAL A 342 -5.18 23.36 -20.94
C VAL A 342 -5.98 22.06 -21.00
N PHE A 343 -7.14 22.00 -20.35
CA PHE A 343 -7.90 20.76 -20.20
C PHE A 343 -8.99 20.57 -21.29
N GLY A 344 -9.45 21.63 -21.94
CA GLY A 344 -10.55 21.56 -22.91
C GLY A 344 -11.93 21.22 -22.31
N GLN A 345 -12.02 20.20 -21.43
CA GLN A 345 -13.21 19.79 -20.68
C GLN A 345 -12.92 19.74 -19.18
N ILE A 346 -13.77 20.42 -18.40
CA ILE A 346 -13.75 20.41 -16.94
C ILE A 346 -15.12 19.94 -16.45
N HIS A 347 -15.15 18.87 -15.66
CA HIS A 347 -16.36 18.31 -15.08
C HIS A 347 -16.35 18.50 -13.56
N ALA A 348 -17.41 19.11 -13.02
CA ALA A 348 -17.70 19.06 -11.59
C ALA A 348 -18.60 17.85 -11.33
N CYS A 349 -18.20 16.99 -10.39
CA CYS A 349 -18.89 15.75 -10.03
C CYS A 349 -19.30 15.75 -8.56
#